data_AF-F3GIN1-F1
#
_entry.id   AF-F3GIN1-F1
#
_cell.length_a   1.000
_cell.length_b   1.000
_cell.length_c   1.000
_cell.angle_alpha   90.00
_cell.angle_beta   90.00
_cell.angle_gamma   90.00
#
_symmetry.space_group_name_H-M   'P 1'
#
loop_
_entity.id
_entity.type
_entity.pdbx_description
1 polymer ?
#
loop_
_entity_poly.entity_id
_entity_poly.type
_entity_poly.pdbx_seq_one_letter_code
_entity_poly.pdbx_strand_id
1 'polypeptide(L)'
;RKVAALGGLVLWAVRRRRQSRERGNVRRWHATTGVWLLLGLLFFSATGLTWSQYAGDNIGVLRAYYGWSTPSVTTSLGKSAAMPMSMPMDEHAEHHMHMAPTTQASELDPALFDSVLAKARAEHIDAAKVEIRPSASNDKAWVVSEIDRSWPTQVDAVSINPQTLDVVDHVKFADYSLPAKLTRWGIDAHMGVLFGLANQLVLVVFASGLAAMVVMGYVMWWRRRPTLSQPRNQQATLLSLWRSLNPGAQCALILGALLTGFALPVLGVSLLGFIILDALLGYRRAARPLVEGKV
;
A
#
# COMPACT_ATOMS: atom_id res chain seq x y z
N ARG A 1 7.20 -55.87 -33.33
CA ARG A 1 6.14 -55.29 -32.44
C ARG A 1 6.57 -55.09 -30.97
N LYS A 2 7.50 -55.87 -30.39
CA LYS A 2 7.93 -55.70 -28.97
C LYS A 2 8.84 -54.49 -28.68
N VAL A 3 9.64 -54.03 -29.65
CA VAL A 3 10.58 -52.89 -29.48
C VAL A 3 9.88 -51.52 -29.38
N ALA A 4 8.77 -51.33 -30.10
CA ALA A 4 7.98 -50.09 -30.02
C ALA A 4 7.25 -49.91 -28.67
N ALA A 5 6.84 -51.01 -28.03
CA ALA A 5 6.21 -50.98 -26.72
C ALA A 5 7.20 -50.61 -25.60
N LEU A 6 8.45 -51.08 -25.67
CA LEU A 6 9.51 -50.71 -24.73
C LEU A 6 9.93 -49.23 -24.89
N GLY A 7 10.00 -48.73 -26.13
CA GLY A 7 10.27 -47.31 -26.39
C GLY A 7 9.20 -46.37 -25.83
N GLY A 8 7.92 -46.74 -25.94
CA GLY A 8 6.81 -45.98 -25.36
C GLY A 8 6.83 -45.93 -23.83
N LEU A 9 7.24 -47.02 -23.18
CA LEU A 9 7.29 -47.13 -21.72
C LEU A 9 8.45 -46.31 -21.12
N VAL A 10 9.60 -46.27 -21.80
CA VAL A 10 10.75 -45.44 -21.44
C VAL A 10 10.42 -43.95 -21.61
N LEU A 11 9.82 -43.57 -22.75
CA LEU A 11 9.40 -42.17 -22.99
C LEU A 11 8.34 -41.70 -21.98
N TRP A 12 7.39 -42.56 -21.62
CA TRP A 12 6.40 -42.27 -20.59
C TRP A 12 7.05 -42.13 -19.21
N ALA A 13 7.97 -43.02 -18.83
CA ALA A 13 8.66 -42.95 -17.53
C ALA A 13 9.56 -41.71 -17.42
N VAL A 14 10.29 -41.35 -18.47
CA VAL A 14 11.10 -40.13 -18.54
C VAL A 14 10.22 -38.89 -18.47
N ARG A 15 9.13 -38.84 -19.24
CA ARG A 15 8.17 -37.72 -19.22
C ARG A 15 7.49 -37.57 -17.86
N ARG A 16 7.11 -38.68 -17.22
CA ARG A 16 6.48 -38.69 -15.88
C ARG A 16 7.46 -38.23 -14.79
N ARG A 17 8.72 -38.68 -14.83
CA ARG A 17 9.77 -38.22 -13.91
C ARG A 17 10.10 -36.74 -14.11
N ARG A 18 10.18 -36.27 -15.36
CA ARG A 18 10.41 -34.85 -15.68
C ARG A 18 9.27 -33.97 -15.20
N GLN A 19 8.01 -34.38 -15.42
CA GLN A 19 6.83 -33.68 -14.91
C GLN A 19 6.76 -33.68 -13.37
N SER A 20 7.13 -34.78 -12.70
CA SER A 20 7.21 -34.84 -11.23
C SER A 20 8.28 -33.90 -10.67
N ARG A 21 9.49 -33.89 -11.27
CA ARG A 21 10.58 -32.97 -10.92
C ARG A 21 10.20 -31.50 -11.15
N GLU A 22 9.62 -31.17 -12.31
CA GLU A 22 9.16 -29.81 -12.60
C GLU A 22 8.05 -29.35 -11.64
N ARG A 23 7.11 -30.25 -11.26
CA ARG A 23 6.09 -29.96 -10.23
C ARG A 23 6.71 -29.68 -8.86
N GLY A 24 7.72 -30.47 -8.45
CA GLY A 24 8.46 -30.25 -7.20
C GLY A 24 9.26 -28.95 -7.21
N ASN A 25 9.89 -28.62 -8.34
CA ASN A 25 10.71 -27.43 -8.48
C ASN A 25 9.86 -26.15 -8.49
N VAL A 26 8.77 -26.10 -9.27
CA VAL A 26 7.87 -24.92 -9.30
C VAL A 26 7.28 -24.63 -7.91
N ARG A 27 6.88 -25.67 -7.16
CA ARG A 27 6.37 -25.48 -5.79
C ARG A 27 7.44 -24.91 -4.85
N ARG A 28 8.68 -25.39 -4.95
CA ARG A 28 9.80 -24.90 -4.13
C ARG A 28 10.14 -23.44 -4.48
N TRP A 29 10.22 -23.11 -5.76
CA TRP A 29 10.45 -21.73 -6.23
C TRP A 29 9.34 -20.78 -5.80
N HIS A 30 8.08 -21.18 -5.95
CA HIS A 30 6.95 -20.37 -5.51
C HIS A 30 6.97 -20.14 -3.98
N ALA A 31 7.21 -21.18 -3.19
CA ALA A 31 7.25 -21.05 -1.73
C ALA A 31 8.42 -20.16 -1.26
N THR A 32 9.63 -20.41 -1.77
CA THR A 32 10.83 -19.65 -1.35
C THR A 32 10.79 -18.21 -1.84
N THR A 33 10.51 -17.98 -3.13
CA THR A 33 10.40 -16.62 -3.68
C THR A 33 9.22 -15.88 -3.08
N GLY A 34 8.11 -16.58 -2.82
CA GLY A 34 6.93 -16.01 -2.19
C GLY A 34 7.20 -15.48 -0.78
N VAL A 35 8.00 -16.18 0.04
CA VAL A 35 8.37 -15.70 1.38
C VAL A 35 9.20 -14.40 1.30
N TRP A 36 10.19 -14.35 0.41
CA TRP A 36 11.01 -13.14 0.23
C TRP A 36 10.20 -11.97 -0.32
N LEU A 37 9.36 -12.22 -1.32
CA LEU A 37 8.47 -11.20 -1.87
C LEU A 37 7.46 -10.71 -0.83
N LEU A 38 6.91 -11.60 0.00
CA LEU A 38 5.94 -11.25 1.04
C LEU A 38 6.50 -10.20 1.98
N LEU A 39 7.75 -10.34 2.42
CA LEU A 39 8.37 -9.36 3.34
C LEU A 39 8.37 -7.95 2.74
N GLY A 40 8.80 -7.79 1.50
CA GLY A 40 8.80 -6.47 0.85
C GLY A 40 7.40 -6.00 0.46
N LEU A 41 6.51 -6.90 0.03
CA LEU A 41 5.13 -6.56 -0.28
C LEU A 41 4.34 -6.14 0.98
N LEU A 42 4.65 -6.67 2.16
CA LEU A 42 4.09 -6.19 3.42
C LEU A 42 4.52 -4.75 3.72
N PHE A 43 5.79 -4.41 3.47
CA PHE A 43 6.26 -3.02 3.56
C PHE A 43 5.53 -2.09 2.59
N PHE A 44 5.42 -2.46 1.31
CA PHE A 44 4.66 -1.68 0.32
C PHE A 44 3.17 -1.61 0.64
N SER A 45 2.60 -2.67 1.21
CA SER A 45 1.21 -2.66 1.66
C SER A 45 1.02 -1.68 2.81
N ALA A 46 1.87 -1.72 3.85
CA ALA A 46 1.77 -0.82 4.99
C ALA A 46 1.86 0.66 4.58
N THR A 47 2.76 0.99 3.66
CA THR A 47 2.89 2.35 3.11
C THR A 47 1.74 2.71 2.16
N GLY A 48 1.17 1.76 1.42
CA GLY A 48 -0.02 2.00 0.60
C GLY A 48 -1.31 2.18 1.42
N LEU A 49 -1.38 1.56 2.61
CA LEU A 49 -2.55 1.68 3.49
C LEU A 49 -2.76 3.09 4.03
N THR A 50 -1.71 3.93 4.10
CA THR A 50 -1.87 5.33 4.48
C THR A 50 -2.65 6.13 3.43
N TRP A 51 -2.81 5.62 2.21
CA TRP A 51 -3.59 6.19 1.11
C TRP A 51 -4.98 5.54 0.92
N SER A 52 -5.32 4.56 1.74
CA SER A 52 -6.65 3.95 1.71
C SER A 52 -7.63 4.88 2.42
N GLN A 53 -8.82 5.07 1.86
CA GLN A 53 -9.87 5.90 2.47
C GLN A 53 -10.08 5.54 3.95
N TYR A 54 -10.37 4.28 4.27
CA TYR A 54 -10.66 3.89 5.66
C TYR A 54 -9.42 3.70 6.54
N ALA A 55 -8.35 3.09 6.00
CA ALA A 55 -7.16 2.82 6.81
C ALA A 55 -6.31 4.07 7.02
N GLY A 56 -6.22 4.94 6.00
CA GLY A 56 -5.56 6.24 6.05
C GLY A 56 -6.21 7.16 7.07
N ASP A 57 -7.54 7.26 7.09
CA ASP A 57 -8.29 8.06 8.08
C ASP A 57 -7.96 7.63 9.52
N ASN A 58 -8.01 6.32 9.79
CA ASN A 58 -7.70 5.77 11.10
C ASN A 58 -6.24 6.03 11.52
N ILE A 59 -5.29 5.91 10.59
CA ILE A 59 -3.88 6.24 10.82
C ILE A 59 -3.72 7.74 11.06
N GLY A 60 -4.45 8.59 10.34
CA GLY A 60 -4.49 10.04 10.52
C GLY A 60 -4.92 10.45 11.93
N VAL A 61 -5.99 9.86 12.45
CA VAL A 61 -6.47 10.09 13.83
C VAL A 61 -5.40 9.70 14.86
N LEU A 62 -4.78 8.53 14.70
CA LEU A 62 -3.72 8.08 15.60
C LEU A 62 -2.52 9.03 15.56
N ARG A 63 -2.08 9.45 14.37
CA ARG A 63 -0.97 10.40 14.23
C ARG A 63 -1.27 11.74 14.88
N ALA A 64 -2.49 12.26 14.70
CA ALA A 64 -2.90 13.51 15.35
C ALA A 64 -2.91 13.38 16.88
N TYR A 65 -3.44 12.26 17.40
CA TYR A 65 -3.49 12.00 18.84
C TYR A 65 -2.10 11.92 19.49
N TYR A 66 -1.13 11.29 18.82
CA TYR A 66 0.24 11.13 19.32
C TYR A 66 1.20 12.27 18.92
N GLY A 67 0.73 13.31 18.22
CA GLY A 67 1.57 14.41 17.73
C GLY A 67 2.59 13.98 16.66
N TRP A 68 2.25 12.97 15.86
CA TRP A 68 3.06 12.43 14.77
C TRP A 68 2.70 13.01 13.39
N SER A 69 1.83 14.00 13.35
CA SER A 69 1.42 14.67 12.12
C SER A 69 2.58 15.40 11.46
N THR A 70 2.51 15.54 10.14
CA THR A 70 3.44 16.36 9.35
C THR A 70 3.21 17.85 9.70
N PRO A 71 4.23 18.59 10.16
CA PRO A 71 4.07 20.01 10.47
C PRO A 71 3.71 20.83 9.23
N SER A 72 2.95 21.91 9.40
CA SER A 72 2.56 22.83 8.32
C SER A 72 2.76 24.28 8.75
N VAL A 73 2.99 25.16 7.78
CA VAL A 73 3.23 26.59 8.03
C VAL A 73 1.94 27.32 8.39
N THR A 74 2.04 28.24 9.35
CA THR A 74 0.97 29.16 9.72
C THR A 74 0.77 30.22 8.63
N THR A 75 -0.47 30.47 8.22
CA THR A 75 -0.79 31.46 7.17
C THR A 75 -1.57 32.67 7.67
N SER A 76 -1.89 32.76 8.96
CA SER A 76 -2.66 33.88 9.51
C SER A 76 -1.83 35.16 9.61
N LEU A 77 -2.28 36.25 8.98
CA LEU A 77 -1.61 37.57 9.05
C LEU A 77 -2.15 38.46 10.19
N GLY A 78 -3.05 37.96 11.05
CA GLY A 78 -3.70 38.72 12.14
C GLY A 78 -3.25 38.36 13.56
N LYS A 79 -3.45 39.29 14.52
CA LYS A 79 -3.12 39.15 15.96
C LYS A 79 -3.84 38.02 16.72
N SER A 80 -4.69 37.22 16.07
CA SER A 80 -5.16 35.94 16.61
C SER A 80 -4.17 34.82 16.30
N ALA A 81 -2.90 35.04 16.65
CA ALA A 81 -1.88 34.00 16.71
C ALA A 81 -1.98 33.31 18.08
N ALA A 82 -3.05 32.57 18.32
CA ALA A 82 -3.16 31.69 19.48
C ALA A 82 -4.30 30.69 19.26
N MET A 83 -3.97 29.60 18.58
CA MET A 83 -4.24 28.21 18.98
C MET A 83 -3.70 27.34 17.85
N PRO A 84 -2.63 26.54 18.06
CA PRO A 84 -2.29 25.48 17.12
C PRO A 84 -3.36 24.40 17.25
N MET A 85 -4.51 24.59 16.62
CA MET A 85 -5.41 23.49 16.33
C MET A 85 -4.75 22.71 15.20
N SER A 86 -3.96 21.70 15.57
CA SER A 86 -3.61 20.59 14.70
C SER A 86 -4.90 19.83 14.36
N MET A 87 -5.74 20.43 13.52
CA MET A 87 -6.79 19.69 12.86
C MET A 87 -6.08 18.59 12.07
N PRO A 88 -6.56 17.33 12.12
CA PRO A 88 -6.07 16.31 11.22
C PRO A 88 -6.45 16.78 9.81
N MET A 89 -5.54 17.49 9.15
CA MET A 89 -5.63 17.62 7.70
C MET A 89 -5.33 16.24 7.18
N ASP A 90 -6.34 15.67 6.53
CA ASP A 90 -6.15 14.50 5.70
C ASP A 90 -5.03 14.83 4.70
N GLU A 91 -3.98 14.02 4.66
CA GLU A 91 -2.91 14.16 3.67
C GLU A 91 -3.45 13.94 2.24
N HIS A 92 -4.69 13.42 2.11
CA HIS A 92 -5.46 13.32 0.87
C HIS A 92 -6.50 14.44 0.67
N ALA A 93 -6.64 15.39 1.60
CA ALA A 93 -7.50 16.56 1.41
C ALA A 93 -7.07 17.38 0.17
N GLU A 94 -5.84 17.21 -0.31
CA GLU A 94 -5.29 17.88 -1.48
C GLU A 94 -5.80 17.34 -2.83
N HIS A 95 -6.57 16.24 -2.85
CA HIS A 95 -7.23 15.71 -4.07
C HIS A 95 -8.75 15.76 -4.05
N HIS A 96 -9.35 16.12 -2.92
CA HIS A 96 -10.76 16.49 -2.92
C HIS A 96 -10.87 17.87 -3.54
N MET A 97 -11.26 17.90 -4.82
CA MET A 97 -11.77 19.08 -5.52
C MET A 97 -12.97 19.66 -4.76
N HIS A 98 -12.73 20.31 -3.63
CA HIS A 98 -13.62 21.33 -3.13
C HIS A 98 -13.43 22.53 -4.04
N MET A 99 -14.29 22.58 -5.06
CA MET A 99 -14.65 23.82 -5.71
C MET A 99 -15.16 24.78 -4.64
N ALA A 100 -14.25 25.48 -3.98
CA ALA A 100 -14.58 26.71 -3.30
C ALA A 100 -15.21 27.64 -4.36
N PRO A 101 -16.27 28.38 -4.02
CA PRO A 101 -16.83 29.36 -4.95
C PRO A 101 -15.70 30.27 -5.39
N THR A 102 -15.55 30.45 -6.70
CA THR A 102 -14.60 31.38 -7.31
C THR A 102 -14.99 32.80 -6.90
N THR A 103 -14.57 33.22 -5.71
CA THR A 103 -14.49 34.65 -5.38
C THR A 103 -13.50 35.24 -6.35
N GLN A 104 -13.89 36.34 -7.00
CA GLN A 104 -13.14 37.06 -8.02
C GLN A 104 -11.63 36.95 -7.76
N ALA A 105 -10.94 36.28 -8.68
CA ALA A 105 -9.50 36.38 -8.72
C ALA A 105 -9.19 37.87 -8.91
N SER A 106 -8.80 38.56 -7.83
CA SER A 106 -7.92 39.71 -8.00
C SER A 106 -6.83 39.22 -8.94
N GLU A 107 -6.65 39.88 -10.09
CA GLU A 107 -5.62 39.50 -11.04
C GLU A 107 -4.30 39.39 -10.27
N LEU A 108 -3.81 38.16 -10.10
CA LEU A 108 -2.59 37.91 -9.37
C LEU A 108 -1.47 38.48 -10.24
N ASP A 109 -0.77 39.49 -9.73
CA ASP A 109 0.37 40.07 -10.42
C ASP A 109 1.47 39.00 -10.58
N PRO A 110 1.86 38.64 -11.82
CA PRO A 110 2.95 37.68 -12.04
C PRO A 110 4.27 38.09 -11.39
N ALA A 111 4.56 39.40 -11.28
CA ALA A 111 5.79 39.88 -10.66
C ALA A 111 5.86 39.60 -9.15
N LEU A 112 4.70 39.42 -8.50
CA LEU A 112 4.63 39.04 -7.10
C LEU A 112 5.11 37.60 -6.89
N PHE A 113 4.88 36.68 -7.84
CA PHE A 113 5.41 35.31 -7.75
C PHE A 113 6.93 35.30 -7.72
N ASP A 114 7.58 36.09 -8.57
CA ASP A 114 9.04 36.19 -8.60
C ASP A 114 9.58 36.78 -7.30
N SER A 115 8.90 37.79 -6.75
CA SER A 115 9.28 38.42 -5.48
C SER A 115 9.14 37.47 -4.29
N VAL A 116 8.02 36.73 -4.23
CA VAL A 116 7.76 35.71 -3.21
C VAL A 116 8.74 34.56 -3.34
N LEU A 117 9.03 34.10 -4.56
CA LEU A 117 10.03 33.07 -4.81
C LEU A 117 11.42 33.52 -4.37
N ALA A 118 11.86 34.71 -4.76
CA ALA A 118 13.15 35.26 -4.37
C ALA A 118 13.28 35.37 -2.83
N LYS A 119 12.20 35.81 -2.16
CA LYS A 119 12.16 35.85 -0.70
C LYS A 119 12.23 34.45 -0.08
N ALA A 120 11.51 33.46 -0.62
CA ALA A 120 11.60 32.07 -0.17
C ALA A 120 13.00 31.48 -0.35
N ARG A 121 13.68 31.77 -1.48
CA ARG A 121 15.08 31.36 -1.70
C ARG A 121 16.03 31.98 -0.67
N ALA A 122 15.81 33.23 -0.28
CA ALA A 122 16.60 33.87 0.78
C ALA A 122 16.41 33.19 2.15
N GLU A 123 15.30 32.46 2.34
CA GLU A 123 14.99 31.67 3.54
C GLU A 123 15.39 30.18 3.39
N HIS A 124 16.30 29.84 2.46
CA HIS A 124 16.82 28.47 2.29
C HIS A 124 15.79 27.43 1.80
N ILE A 125 14.72 27.86 1.12
CA ILE A 125 13.98 26.98 0.23
C ILE A 125 14.88 26.73 -0.98
N ASP A 126 15.63 25.64 -1.00
CA ASP A 126 16.73 25.38 -1.93
C ASP A 126 16.38 24.35 -3.02
N ALA A 127 15.26 23.65 -2.88
CA ALA A 127 14.83 22.64 -3.85
C ALA A 127 14.68 23.19 -5.27
N ALA A 128 15.12 22.42 -6.27
CA ALA A 128 14.95 22.81 -7.68
C ALA A 128 13.47 22.97 -8.05
N LYS A 129 12.59 22.16 -7.43
CA LYS A 129 11.14 22.20 -7.64
C LYS A 129 10.44 22.72 -6.39
N VAL A 130 9.70 23.81 -6.57
CA VAL A 130 8.88 24.42 -5.53
C VAL A 130 7.46 24.62 -6.05
N GLU A 131 6.51 24.61 -5.13
CA GLU A 131 5.13 25.00 -5.38
C GLU A 131 4.86 26.31 -4.64
N ILE A 132 4.31 27.29 -5.37
CA ILE A 132 3.86 28.55 -4.80
C ILE A 132 2.33 28.52 -4.81
N ARG A 133 1.73 28.62 -3.63
CA ARG A 133 0.28 28.66 -3.44
C ARG A 133 -0.13 30.07 -2.99
N PRO A 134 -0.69 30.87 -3.90
CA PRO A 134 -1.27 32.16 -3.56
C PRO A 134 -2.38 32.02 -2.53
N SER A 135 -2.51 33.02 -1.66
CA SER A 135 -3.64 33.08 -0.74
C SER A 135 -4.93 33.43 -1.46
N ALA A 136 -6.03 32.83 -1.02
CA ALA A 136 -7.37 33.15 -1.52
C ALA A 136 -7.92 34.49 -0.97
N SER A 137 -7.26 35.06 0.05
CA SER A 137 -7.73 36.24 0.77
C SER A 137 -6.56 37.08 1.30
N ASN A 138 -6.80 38.38 1.48
CA ASN A 138 -5.79 39.36 1.90
C ASN A 138 -5.32 39.22 3.36
N ASP A 139 -6.00 38.42 4.17
CA ASP A 139 -5.65 38.12 5.57
C ASP A 139 -4.77 36.86 5.70
N LYS A 140 -4.38 36.26 4.57
CA LYS A 140 -3.59 35.02 4.52
C LYS A 140 -2.28 35.22 3.77
N ALA A 141 -1.24 34.60 4.30
CA ALA A 141 0.08 34.50 3.68
C ALA A 141 0.06 33.53 2.49
N TRP A 142 0.91 33.78 1.49
CA TRP A 142 1.22 32.82 0.44
C TRP A 142 2.11 31.72 1.02
N VAL A 143 2.00 30.50 0.49
CA VAL A 143 2.84 29.38 0.91
C VAL A 143 3.78 29.00 -0.22
N VAL A 144 5.06 28.87 0.09
CA VAL A 144 6.06 28.28 -0.81
C VAL A 144 6.57 27.00 -0.18
N SER A 145 6.44 25.88 -0.88
CA SER A 145 6.85 24.56 -0.38
C SER A 145 7.76 23.86 -1.37
N GLU A 146 8.80 23.22 -0.86
CA GLU A 146 9.63 22.31 -1.64
C GLU A 146 8.83 21.05 -1.97
N ILE A 147 8.85 20.67 -3.24
CA ILE A 147 8.13 19.49 -3.76
C ILE A 147 9.08 18.45 -4.36
N ASP A 148 10.38 18.62 -4.18
CA ASP A 148 11.36 17.64 -4.64
C ASP A 148 11.38 16.43 -3.70
N ARG A 149 10.91 15.29 -4.23
CA ARG A 149 10.78 14.04 -3.48
C ARG A 149 11.96 13.09 -3.68
N SER A 150 13.03 13.58 -4.29
CA SER A 150 14.28 12.81 -4.48
C SER A 150 15.15 12.87 -3.23
N TRP A 151 16.23 12.09 -3.22
CA TRP A 151 17.26 12.17 -2.19
C TRP A 151 18.35 13.17 -2.62
N PRO A 152 18.81 14.07 -1.73
CA PRO A 152 18.35 14.30 -0.35
C PRO A 152 16.93 14.89 -0.26
N THR A 153 16.17 14.51 0.77
CA THR A 153 14.79 14.98 0.96
C THR A 153 14.74 16.48 1.22
N GLN A 154 13.99 17.20 0.39
CA GLN A 154 13.77 18.64 0.45
C GLN A 154 12.27 18.91 0.46
N VAL A 155 11.74 19.16 1.67
CA VAL A 155 10.29 19.32 1.93
C VAL A 155 10.03 20.49 2.87
N ASP A 156 10.94 21.46 2.88
CA ASP A 156 10.81 22.67 3.68
C ASP A 156 9.70 23.55 3.11
N ALA A 157 9.08 24.35 3.96
CA ALA A 157 8.01 25.26 3.57
C ALA A 157 8.09 26.56 4.35
N VAL A 158 7.76 27.66 3.67
CA VAL A 158 7.70 29.00 4.24
C VAL A 158 6.37 29.66 3.87
N SER A 159 5.81 30.44 4.79
CA SER A 159 4.67 31.32 4.50
C SER A 159 5.13 32.78 4.47
N ILE A 160 4.70 33.52 3.45
CA ILE A 160 5.16 34.88 3.16
C ILE A 160 3.96 35.80 2.99
N ASN A 161 3.98 36.96 3.66
CA ASN A 161 2.96 37.99 3.48
C ASN A 161 3.11 38.62 2.08
N PRO A 162 2.11 38.50 1.17
CA PRO A 162 2.21 39.06 -0.18
C PRO A 162 2.27 40.59 -0.22
N GLN A 163 1.84 41.29 0.84
CA GLN A 163 1.81 42.75 0.89
C GLN A 163 3.13 43.36 1.38
N THR A 164 3.80 42.72 2.33
CA THR A 164 5.04 43.23 2.93
C THR A 164 6.29 42.43 2.56
N LEU A 165 6.11 41.21 2.03
CA LEU A 165 7.16 40.22 1.78
C LEU A 165 7.87 39.73 3.08
N ASP A 166 7.25 39.94 4.24
CA ASP A 166 7.73 39.38 5.49
C ASP A 166 7.41 37.89 5.60
N VAL A 167 8.33 37.14 6.22
CA VAL A 167 8.13 35.73 6.55
C VAL A 167 7.23 35.64 7.77
N VAL A 168 6.17 34.84 7.66
CA VAL A 168 5.20 34.62 8.73
C VAL A 168 5.58 33.39 9.54
N ASP A 169 5.95 32.30 8.86
CA ASP A 169 6.32 31.04 9.48
C ASP A 169 7.23 30.22 8.55
N HIS A 170 8.03 29.33 9.13
CA HIS A 170 8.96 28.47 8.40
C HIS A 170 9.06 27.11 9.09
N VAL A 171 8.76 26.07 8.33
CA VAL A 171 8.85 24.66 8.74
C VAL A 171 9.96 23.97 7.96
N LYS A 172 10.91 23.35 8.68
CA LYS A 172 12.03 22.61 8.10
C LYS A 172 11.88 21.12 8.31
N PHE A 173 12.29 20.32 7.32
CA PHE A 173 12.30 18.86 7.41
C PHE A 173 13.16 18.37 8.58
N ALA A 174 14.24 19.09 8.90
CA ALA A 174 15.10 18.79 10.04
C ALA A 174 14.30 18.69 11.36
N ASP A 175 13.27 19.52 11.52
CA ASP A 175 12.46 19.65 12.74
C ASP A 175 11.29 18.65 12.79
N TYR A 176 11.10 17.85 11.74
CA TYR A 176 10.03 16.84 11.72
C TYR A 176 10.30 15.77 12.77
N SER A 177 9.23 15.30 13.40
CA SER A 177 9.27 14.13 14.27
C SER A 177 9.72 12.89 13.48
N LEU A 178 10.38 11.93 14.15
CA LEU A 178 10.84 10.70 13.50
C LEU A 178 9.69 9.94 12.79
N PRO A 179 8.48 9.79 13.38
CA PRO A 179 7.36 9.16 12.69
C PRO A 179 6.91 9.91 11.44
N ALA A 180 6.94 11.25 11.45
CA ALA A 180 6.62 12.05 10.26
C ALA A 180 7.67 11.83 9.14
N LYS A 181 8.96 11.81 9.49
CA LYS A 181 10.05 11.48 8.54
C LYS A 181 9.90 10.08 7.95
N LEU A 182 9.63 9.09 8.79
CA LEU A 182 9.42 7.70 8.36
C LEU A 182 8.21 7.57 7.44
N THR A 183 7.11 8.26 7.75
CA THR A 183 5.92 8.26 6.90
C THR A 183 6.23 8.88 5.54
N ARG A 184 6.89 10.05 5.54
CA ARG A 184 7.31 10.72 4.30
C ARG A 184 8.22 9.85 3.44
N TRP A 185 9.29 9.31 4.02
CA TRP A 185 10.19 8.41 3.30
C TRP A 185 9.51 7.12 2.86
N GLY A 186 8.59 6.58 3.64
CA GLY A 186 7.79 5.41 3.27
C GLY A 186 6.95 5.69 2.03
N ILE A 187 6.28 6.85 1.96
CA ILE A 187 5.50 7.30 0.81
C ILE A 187 6.43 7.52 -0.40
N ASP A 188 7.53 8.23 -0.24
CA ASP A 188 8.47 8.53 -1.32
C ASP A 188 9.14 7.24 -1.86
N ALA A 189 9.36 6.25 -0.98
CA ALA A 189 9.81 4.92 -1.36
C ALA A 189 8.73 4.18 -2.17
N HIS A 190 7.48 4.17 -1.70
CA HIS A 190 6.36 3.54 -2.38
C HIS A 190 6.09 4.14 -3.78
N MET A 191 6.19 5.47 -3.90
CA MET A 191 5.97 6.20 -5.15
C MET A 191 7.14 6.07 -6.15
N GLY A 192 8.28 5.51 -5.73
CA GLY A 192 9.41 5.29 -6.64
C GLY A 192 10.35 6.49 -6.79
N VAL A 193 10.31 7.47 -5.88
CA VAL A 193 11.05 8.75 -6.03
C VAL A 193 12.24 8.90 -5.08
N LEU A 194 12.19 8.31 -3.88
CA LEU A 194 13.17 8.56 -2.80
C LEU A 194 14.64 8.36 -3.22
N PHE A 195 14.97 7.39 -4.07
CA PHE A 195 16.35 7.16 -4.57
C PHE A 195 16.41 7.13 -6.10
N GLY A 196 15.46 7.79 -6.76
CA GLY A 196 15.34 7.78 -8.22
C GLY A 196 15.32 6.37 -8.81
N LEU A 197 16.21 6.11 -9.78
CA LEU A 197 16.25 4.86 -10.54
C LEU A 197 16.40 3.61 -9.66
N ALA A 198 17.20 3.68 -8.58
CA ALA A 198 17.39 2.53 -7.70
C ALA A 198 16.06 2.07 -7.07
N ASN A 199 15.24 3.02 -6.63
CA ASN A 199 13.94 2.74 -6.06
C ASN A 199 12.98 2.15 -7.11
N GLN A 200 12.97 2.72 -8.31
CA GLN A 200 12.14 2.24 -9.42
C GLN A 200 12.48 0.78 -9.81
N LEU A 201 13.76 0.43 -9.86
CA LEU A 201 14.18 -0.95 -10.15
C LEU A 201 13.69 -1.92 -9.08
N VAL A 202 13.76 -1.54 -7.80
CA VAL A 202 13.22 -2.34 -6.70
C VAL A 202 11.72 -2.55 -6.88
N LEU A 203 10.96 -1.48 -7.16
CA LEU A 203 9.52 -1.57 -7.42
C LEU A 203 9.19 -2.50 -8.60
N VAL A 204 9.95 -2.40 -9.70
CA VAL A 204 9.78 -3.27 -10.88
C VAL A 204 10.04 -4.74 -10.52
N VAL A 205 11.05 -5.03 -9.70
CA VAL A 205 11.34 -6.40 -9.23
C VAL A 205 10.18 -6.94 -8.41
N PHE A 206 9.65 -6.16 -7.46
CA PHE A 206 8.51 -6.59 -6.64
C PHE A 206 7.24 -6.76 -7.46
N ALA A 207 6.92 -5.84 -8.36
CA ALA A 207 5.76 -5.91 -9.24
C ALA A 207 5.83 -7.13 -10.18
N SER A 208 6.98 -7.34 -10.83
CA SER A 208 7.22 -8.49 -11.70
C SER A 208 7.20 -9.81 -10.93
N GLY A 209 7.77 -9.82 -9.73
CA GLY A 209 7.74 -10.96 -8.82
C GLY A 209 6.31 -11.33 -8.41
N LEU A 210 5.49 -10.34 -8.06
CA LEU A 210 4.08 -10.54 -7.74
C LEU A 210 3.31 -11.11 -8.95
N ALA A 211 3.50 -10.55 -10.14
CA ALA A 211 2.89 -11.07 -11.36
C ALA A 211 3.31 -12.53 -11.63
N ALA A 212 4.61 -12.84 -11.47
CA ALA A 212 5.12 -14.20 -11.60
C ALA A 212 4.53 -15.15 -10.54
N MET A 213 4.30 -14.69 -9.30
CA MET A 213 3.63 -15.47 -8.26
C MET A 213 2.19 -15.80 -8.63
N VAL A 214 1.44 -14.84 -9.16
CA VAL A 214 0.06 -15.03 -9.63
C VAL A 214 0.05 -16.08 -10.75
N VAL A 215 0.91 -15.92 -11.77
CA VAL A 215 1.03 -16.87 -12.88
C VAL A 215 1.40 -18.27 -12.37
N MET A 216 2.39 -18.38 -11.48
CA MET A 216 2.75 -19.68 -10.88
C MET A 216 1.62 -20.28 -10.05
N GLY A 217 0.84 -19.47 -9.34
CA GLY A 217 -0.37 -19.89 -8.64
C GLY A 217 -1.38 -20.52 -9.60
N TYR A 218 -1.67 -19.85 -10.72
CA TYR A 218 -2.54 -20.37 -11.77
C TYR A 218 -1.98 -21.62 -12.45
N VAL A 219 -0.67 -21.65 -12.76
CA VAL A 219 -0.02 -22.83 -13.35
C VAL A 219 -0.09 -24.01 -12.40
N MET A 220 0.17 -23.81 -11.11
CA MET A 220 0.04 -24.86 -10.10
C MET A 220 -1.42 -25.32 -9.95
N TRP A 221 -2.38 -24.39 -9.94
CA TRP A 221 -3.81 -24.71 -9.91
C TRP A 221 -4.23 -25.52 -11.14
N TRP A 222 -3.80 -25.11 -12.34
CA TRP A 222 -4.09 -25.80 -13.58
C TRP A 222 -3.42 -27.19 -13.65
N ARG A 223 -2.17 -27.30 -13.20
CA ARG A 223 -1.44 -28.58 -13.09
C ARG A 223 -2.00 -29.48 -11.98
N ARG A 224 -2.65 -28.89 -10.96
CA ARG A 224 -3.41 -29.57 -9.91
C ARG A 224 -4.85 -29.84 -10.29
N ARG A 225 -5.35 -29.41 -11.48
CA ARG A 225 -6.66 -29.84 -11.99
C ARG A 225 -6.71 -31.35 -11.73
N PRO A 226 -7.66 -31.80 -10.90
CA PRO A 226 -7.65 -33.17 -10.46
C PRO A 226 -7.74 -34.01 -11.73
N THR A 227 -6.64 -34.65 -12.12
CA THR A 227 -6.77 -35.99 -12.66
C THR A 227 -7.69 -36.67 -11.67
N LEU A 228 -8.83 -37.16 -12.16
CA LEU A 228 -10.02 -37.72 -11.49
C LEU A 228 -9.71 -38.85 -10.47
N SER A 229 -8.68 -38.68 -9.65
CA SER A 229 -7.88 -39.72 -9.01
C SER A 229 -7.70 -39.45 -7.52
N GLN A 230 -7.95 -38.23 -7.04
CA GLN A 230 -8.17 -37.99 -5.61
C GLN A 230 -9.67 -37.83 -5.36
N PRO A 231 -10.26 -38.64 -4.47
CA PRO A 231 -11.64 -38.48 -4.07
C PRO A 231 -11.89 -37.06 -3.58
N ARG A 232 -13.01 -36.45 -3.97
CA ARG A 232 -13.41 -35.09 -3.56
C ARG A 232 -13.46 -34.91 -2.04
N ASN A 233 -13.56 -36.00 -1.28
CA ASN A 233 -13.52 -36.06 0.19
C ASN A 233 -12.11 -35.94 0.80
N GLN A 234 -11.02 -36.01 0.01
CA GLN A 234 -9.65 -35.85 0.49
C GLN A 234 -9.08 -34.42 0.26
N GLN A 235 -9.86 -33.51 -0.32
CA GLN A 235 -9.48 -32.12 -0.47
C GLN A 235 -9.84 -31.35 0.80
N ALA A 236 -8.84 -31.06 1.63
CA ALA A 236 -9.01 -30.25 2.84
C ALA A 236 -9.59 -28.86 2.50
N THR A 237 -10.69 -28.49 3.15
CA THR A 237 -11.26 -27.13 3.14
C THR A 237 -10.50 -26.22 4.11
N LEU A 238 -10.64 -24.91 3.99
CA LEU A 238 -10.00 -23.98 4.94
C LEU A 238 -10.47 -24.22 6.37
N LEU A 239 -11.76 -24.46 6.58
CA LEU A 239 -12.29 -24.81 7.90
C LEU A 239 -11.69 -26.11 8.46
N SER A 240 -11.43 -27.11 7.60
CA SER A 240 -10.83 -28.37 8.04
C SER A 240 -9.37 -28.20 8.48
N LEU A 241 -8.62 -27.32 7.79
CA LEU A 241 -7.25 -26.98 8.17
C LEU A 241 -7.22 -26.12 9.44
N TRP A 242 -8.12 -25.14 9.57
CA TRP A 242 -8.22 -24.31 10.77
C TRP A 242 -8.54 -25.14 12.03
N ARG A 243 -9.44 -26.12 11.93
CA ARG A 243 -9.74 -27.05 13.03
C ARG A 243 -8.57 -27.94 13.43
N SER A 244 -7.59 -28.15 12.54
CA SER A 244 -6.39 -28.94 12.83
C SER A 244 -5.29 -28.15 13.54
N LEU A 245 -5.45 -26.82 13.68
CA LEU A 245 -4.51 -25.96 14.39
C LEU A 245 -4.72 -26.07 15.91
N ASN A 246 -3.67 -25.77 16.68
CA ASN A 246 -3.79 -25.64 18.13
C ASN A 246 -4.66 -24.42 18.51
N PRO A 247 -5.25 -24.39 19.72
CA PRO A 247 -6.13 -23.29 20.14
C PRO A 247 -5.44 -21.91 20.10
N GLY A 248 -4.15 -21.84 20.41
CA GLY A 248 -3.38 -20.60 20.35
C GLY A 248 -3.30 -20.00 18.94
N ALA A 249 -3.00 -20.82 17.94
CA ALA A 249 -2.96 -20.39 16.53
C ALA A 249 -4.35 -20.03 16.01
N GLN A 250 -5.40 -20.73 16.47
CA GLN A 250 -6.78 -20.37 16.14
C GLN A 250 -7.14 -18.98 16.67
N CYS A 251 -6.84 -18.71 17.95
CA CYS A 251 -7.05 -17.40 18.56
C CYS A 251 -6.25 -16.30 17.86
N ALA A 252 -4.97 -16.55 17.56
CA ALA A 252 -4.12 -15.59 16.86
C ALA A 252 -4.66 -15.26 15.46
N LEU A 253 -5.16 -16.27 14.72
CA LEU A 253 -5.78 -16.06 13.41
C LEU A 253 -7.09 -15.28 13.50
N ILE A 254 -7.95 -15.58 14.48
CA ILE A 254 -9.20 -14.83 14.68
C ILE A 254 -8.89 -13.38 15.04
N LEU A 255 -7.99 -13.15 15.99
CA LEU A 255 -7.60 -11.80 16.39
C LEU A 255 -7.00 -11.03 15.21
N GLY A 256 -6.09 -11.66 14.45
CA GLY A 256 -5.53 -11.06 13.24
C GLY A 256 -6.59 -10.73 12.19
N ALA A 257 -7.57 -11.63 11.97
CA ALA A 257 -8.67 -11.40 11.05
C ALA A 257 -9.60 -10.28 11.50
N LEU A 258 -9.89 -10.16 12.81
CA LEU A 258 -10.70 -9.09 13.37
C LEU A 258 -10.00 -7.73 13.27
N LEU A 259 -8.72 -7.65 13.65
CA LEU A 259 -7.91 -6.44 13.54
C LEU A 259 -7.80 -5.99 12.07
N THR A 260 -7.54 -6.94 11.17
CA THR A 260 -7.45 -6.67 9.73
C THR A 260 -8.81 -6.26 9.16
N GLY A 261 -9.89 -6.92 9.57
CA GLY A 261 -11.25 -6.59 9.13
C GLY A 261 -11.74 -5.24 9.64
N PHE A 262 -11.32 -4.84 10.85
CA PHE A 262 -11.58 -3.51 11.39
C PHE A 262 -10.79 -2.44 10.62
N ALA A 263 -9.49 -2.67 10.39
CA ALA A 263 -8.65 -1.74 9.64
C ALA A 263 -9.00 -1.67 8.14
N LEU A 264 -9.49 -2.78 7.56
CA LEU A 264 -9.81 -2.95 6.13
C LEU A 264 -11.20 -3.58 5.96
N PRO A 265 -12.29 -2.79 6.12
CA PRO A 265 -13.67 -3.32 6.14
C PRO A 265 -14.03 -4.15 4.92
N VAL A 266 -13.65 -3.70 3.71
CA VAL A 266 -13.94 -4.41 2.46
C VAL A 266 -13.23 -5.76 2.39
N LEU A 267 -11.98 -5.84 2.85
CA LEU A 267 -11.24 -7.09 2.95
C LEU A 267 -11.88 -8.03 3.98
N GLY A 268 -12.29 -7.48 5.14
CA GLY A 268 -12.99 -8.24 6.18
C GLY A 268 -14.30 -8.86 5.68
N VAL A 269 -15.13 -8.08 4.98
CA VAL A 269 -16.38 -8.58 4.38
C VAL A 269 -16.11 -9.63 3.30
N SER A 270 -15.08 -9.44 2.47
CA SER A 270 -14.69 -10.41 1.45
C SER A 270 -14.21 -11.74 2.06
N LEU A 271 -13.42 -11.65 3.13
CA LEU A 271 -12.95 -12.82 3.89
C LEU A 271 -14.12 -13.58 4.53
N LEU A 272 -15.08 -12.85 5.14
CA LEU A 272 -16.31 -13.44 5.68
C LEU A 272 -17.10 -14.18 4.59
N GLY A 273 -17.28 -13.56 3.42
CA GLY A 273 -17.93 -14.20 2.27
C GLY A 273 -17.24 -15.49 1.83
N PHE A 274 -15.90 -15.49 1.80
CA PHE A 274 -15.13 -16.69 1.46
C PHE A 274 -15.27 -17.81 2.50
N ILE A 275 -15.24 -17.47 3.79
CA ILE A 275 -15.45 -18.42 4.89
C ILE A 275 -16.85 -19.04 4.82
N ILE A 276 -17.89 -18.22 4.56
CA ILE A 276 -19.27 -18.70 4.38
C ILE A 276 -19.36 -19.66 3.19
N LEU A 277 -18.75 -19.31 2.06
CA LEU A 277 -18.74 -20.15 0.87
C LEU A 277 -17.99 -21.49 1.11
N ASP A 278 -16.84 -21.46 1.79
CA ASP A 278 -16.10 -22.67 2.16
C ASP A 278 -16.91 -23.56 3.12
N ALA A 279 -17.60 -22.96 4.10
CA ALA A 279 -18.49 -23.67 5.02
C ALA A 279 -19.67 -24.32 4.29
N LEU A 280 -20.33 -23.59 3.37
CA LEU A 280 -21.42 -24.13 2.54
C LEU A 280 -20.95 -25.27 1.63
N LEU A 281 -19.77 -25.12 1.01
CA LEU A 281 -19.18 -26.17 0.18
C LEU A 281 -18.79 -27.40 1.02
N GLY A 282 -18.28 -27.20 2.23
CA GLY A 282 -17.97 -28.27 3.18
C GLY A 282 -19.23 -29.03 3.61
N TYR A 283 -20.29 -28.30 3.98
CA TYR A 283 -21.58 -28.88 4.37
C TYR A 283 -22.21 -29.70 3.23
N ARG A 284 -22.25 -29.16 2.01
CA ARG A 284 -22.78 -29.86 0.83
C ARG A 284 -21.98 -31.12 0.46
N ARG A 285 -20.70 -31.20 0.82
CA ARG A 285 -19.85 -32.40 0.62
C ARG A 285 -20.13 -33.46 1.68
N ALA A 286 -20.26 -33.07 2.95
CA ALA A 286 -20.59 -33.98 4.05
C ALA A 286 -21.99 -34.60 3.89
N ALA A 287 -22.93 -33.87 3.27
CA ALA A 287 -24.30 -34.33 3.05
C ALA A 287 -24.49 -35.30 1.86
N ARG A 288 -23.44 -35.67 1.10
CA ARG A 288 -23.54 -36.70 0.04
C ARG A 288 -23.19 -38.07 0.62
N PRO A 289 -24.15 -39.00 0.80
CA PRO A 289 -23.85 -40.36 1.22
C PRO A 289 -22.99 -41.06 0.16
N LEU A 290 -22.03 -41.86 0.63
CA LEU A 290 -21.30 -42.79 -0.23
C LEU A 290 -22.31 -43.77 -0.81
N VAL A 291 -22.55 -43.71 -2.11
CA VAL A 291 -23.25 -44.80 -2.80
C VAL A 291 -22.29 -45.98 -2.78
N GLU A 292 -22.50 -46.91 -1.85
CA GLU A 292 -21.85 -48.22 -1.87
C GLU A 292 -22.26 -48.93 -3.17
N GLY A 293 -21.34 -48.95 -4.13
CA GLY A 293 -21.47 -49.80 -5.30
C GLY A 293 -21.29 -51.25 -4.87
N LYS A 294 -22.40 -51.97 -4.69
CA LYS A 294 -22.43 -53.42 -4.89
C LYS A 294 -22.34 -53.69 -6.40
N VAL A 295 -21.25 -54.28 -6.86
CA VAL A 295 -21.20 -55.55 -7.61
C VAL A 295 -19.84 -56.18 -7.36
#